data_AF-A0A388TF57-F1
#
_entry.id   AF-A0A388TF57-F1
#
_cell.length_a   1.000
_cell.length_b   1.000
_cell.length_c   1.000
_cell.angle_alpha   90.00
_cell.angle_beta   90.00
_cell.angle_gamma   90.00
#
_symmetry.space_group_name_H-M   'P 1'
#
loop_
_entity.id
_entity.type
_entity.pdbx_description
1 polymer ?
#
loop_
_entity_poly.entity_id
_entity_poly.type
_entity_poly.pdbx_seq_one_letter_code
_entity_poly.pdbx_strand_id
1 'polypeptide(L)'
;MMLERGDIGGYIPAPDDDLLVCRCEEISQGEIRRAIHDGLFTLTELRRFLRTGMGLCQGQTCGRLVKAIVAKELGVSPAELEPITARSPVRPVEMRVLARNQEQKNG
;
A
#
# COMPACT_ATOMS: atom_id res chain seq x y z
N MET A 1 8.04 17.44 -2.08
CA MET A 1 7.10 18.24 -2.89
C MET A 1 5.74 18.03 -2.26
N MET A 2 5.20 19.03 -1.55
CA MET A 2 3.85 18.93 -0.97
C MET A 2 2.87 18.99 -2.14
N LEU A 3 2.17 17.88 -2.43
CA LEU A 3 1.00 17.92 -3.30
C LEU A 3 0.02 18.89 -2.65
N GLU A 4 -0.24 20.02 -3.30
CA GLU A 4 -1.27 20.95 -2.84
C GLU A 4 -2.56 20.15 -2.69
N ARG A 5 -3.23 20.28 -1.54
CA ARG A 5 -4.44 19.54 -1.19
C ARG A 5 -5.55 19.97 -2.16
N GLY A 6 -5.54 19.40 -3.35
CA GLY A 6 -6.47 19.72 -4.42
C GLY A 6 -7.88 19.41 -3.95
N ASP A 7 -8.79 20.32 -4.26
CA ASP A 7 -10.22 20.11 -4.08
C ASP A 7 -10.68 19.07 -5.12
N ILE A 8 -10.44 17.79 -4.83
CA ILE A 8 -10.76 16.64 -5.71
C ILE A 8 -12.27 16.33 -5.75
N GLY A 9 -13.09 17.20 -5.16
CA GLY A 9 -14.53 17.02 -5.05
C GLY A 9 -14.93 15.88 -4.12
N GLY A 10 -16.24 15.64 -4.05
CA GLY A 10 -16.80 14.56 -3.24
C GLY A 10 -16.64 13.19 -3.88
N TYR A 11 -16.64 12.14 -3.05
CA TYR A 11 -16.64 10.76 -3.52
C TYR A 11 -17.91 10.44 -4.33
N ILE A 12 -17.71 9.90 -5.54
CA ILE A 12 -18.79 9.41 -6.41
C ILE A 12 -18.66 7.89 -6.53
N PRO A 13 -19.70 7.12 -6.13
CA PRO A 13 -19.71 5.67 -6.28
C PRO A 13 -19.52 5.24 -7.74
N ALA A 14 -18.66 4.24 -7.96
CA ALA A 14 -18.39 3.65 -9.26
C ALA A 14 -18.71 2.14 -9.25
N PRO A 15 -19.03 1.54 -10.41
CA PRO A 15 -19.38 0.12 -10.51
C PRO A 15 -18.27 -0.84 -10.07
N ASP A 16 -17.02 -0.39 -10.06
CA ASP A 16 -15.84 -1.18 -9.68
C ASP A 16 -15.41 -0.97 -8.21
N ASP A 17 -16.20 -0.27 -7.41
CA ASP A 17 -15.84 0.01 -6.00
C ASP A 17 -15.78 -1.26 -5.12
N ASP A 18 -16.49 -2.32 -5.50
CA ASP A 18 -16.46 -3.61 -4.80
C ASP A 18 -15.26 -4.49 -5.21
N LEU A 19 -14.44 -4.04 -6.17
CA LEU A 19 -13.27 -4.79 -6.61
C LEU A 19 -12.23 -4.86 -5.50
N LEU A 20 -11.88 -6.07 -5.07
CA LEU A 20 -10.80 -6.29 -4.09
C LEU A 20 -9.43 -5.98 -4.69
N VAL A 21 -8.79 -4.93 -4.15
CA VAL A 21 -7.46 -4.47 -4.56
C VAL A 21 -6.38 -5.10 -3.68
N CYS A 22 -6.58 -5.10 -2.35
CA CYS A 22 -5.64 -5.73 -1.42
C CYS A 22 -6.22 -7.04 -0.87
N ARG A 23 -5.83 -8.17 -1.48
CA ARG A 23 -6.31 -9.49 -1.04
C ARG A 23 -5.87 -9.89 0.37
N CYS A 24 -4.76 -9.37 0.88
CA CYS A 24 -4.26 -9.74 2.21
C CYS A 24 -4.98 -9.03 3.36
N GLU A 25 -5.46 -7.81 3.12
CA GLU A 25 -6.16 -6.99 4.13
C GLU A 25 -7.63 -6.80 3.73
N GLU A 26 -8.08 -7.50 2.68
CA GLU A 26 -9.46 -7.50 2.17
C GLU A 26 -10.00 -6.12 1.78
N ILE A 27 -9.12 -5.23 1.28
CA ILE A 27 -9.48 -3.84 0.95
C ILE A 27 -9.95 -3.71 -0.51
N SER A 28 -11.10 -3.07 -0.69
CA SER A 28 -11.71 -2.78 -1.99
C SER A 28 -11.21 -1.47 -2.62
N GLN A 29 -11.45 -1.31 -3.93
CA GLN A 29 -11.15 -0.08 -4.64
C GLN A 29 -11.94 1.12 -4.07
N GLY A 30 -13.21 0.92 -3.73
CA GLY A 30 -14.06 1.95 -3.15
C GLY A 30 -13.55 2.43 -1.80
N GLU A 31 -13.00 1.55 -0.96
CA GLU A 31 -12.39 1.95 0.31
C GLU A 31 -11.16 2.84 0.12
N ILE A 32 -10.33 2.52 -0.88
CA ILE A 32 -9.16 3.35 -1.23
C ILE A 32 -9.62 4.72 -1.72
N ARG A 33 -10.61 4.77 -2.62
CA ARG A 33 -11.14 6.03 -3.16
C ARG A 33 -11.77 6.89 -2.06
N ARG A 34 -12.60 6.29 -1.18
CA ARG A 34 -13.19 7.00 -0.03
C ARG A 34 -12.12 7.62 0.86
N ALA A 35 -11.07 6.86 1.22
CA ALA A 35 -9.98 7.39 2.02
C ALA A 35 -9.26 8.57 1.34
N ILE A 36 -9.10 8.54 0.01
CA ILE A 36 -8.52 9.67 -0.73
C ILE A 36 -9.42 10.91 -0.63
N HIS A 37 -10.73 10.75 -0.82
CA HIS A 37 -11.69 11.86 -0.66
C HIS A 37 -11.84 12.34 0.79
N ASP A 38 -11.54 11.49 1.78
CA ASP A 38 -11.45 11.87 3.20
C ASP A 38 -10.15 12.63 3.55
N GLY A 39 -9.25 12.83 2.57
CA GLY A 39 -8.06 13.67 2.69
C GLY A 39 -6.73 12.92 2.77
N LEU A 40 -6.70 11.61 2.48
CA LEU A 40 -5.47 10.81 2.47
C LEU A 40 -4.86 10.78 1.07
N PHE A 41 -3.90 11.67 0.81
CA PHE A 41 -3.37 11.90 -0.53
C PHE A 41 -2.05 11.17 -0.82
N THR A 42 -1.40 10.61 0.20
CA THR A 42 -0.14 9.90 0.04
C THR A 42 -0.28 8.39 0.19
N LEU A 43 0.59 7.64 -0.50
CA LEU A 43 0.67 6.19 -0.35
C LEU A 43 1.01 5.77 1.09
N THR A 44 1.76 6.59 1.81
CA THR A 44 2.13 6.33 3.20
C THR A 44 0.94 6.50 4.14
N GLU A 45 0.09 7.51 3.94
CA GLU A 45 -1.14 7.69 4.71
C GLU A 45 -2.12 6.55 4.47
N LEU A 46 -2.39 6.23 3.19
CA LEU A 46 -3.27 5.11 2.84
C LEU A 46 -2.75 3.78 3.38
N ARG A 47 -1.44 3.54 3.29
CA ARG A 47 -0.82 2.37 3.91
C ARG A 47 -1.08 2.36 5.41
N ARG A 48 -0.86 3.45 6.14
CA ARG A 48 -1.08 3.49 7.59
C ARG A 48 -2.55 3.30 7.99
N PHE A 49 -3.46 3.85 7.20
CA PHE A 49 -4.90 3.84 7.49
C PHE A 49 -5.57 2.52 7.07
N LEU A 50 -5.50 2.18 5.78
CA LEU A 50 -6.14 0.98 5.20
C LEU A 50 -5.29 -0.28 5.30
N ARG A 51 -4.06 -0.16 5.80
CA ARG A 51 -3.10 -1.27 5.90
C ARG A 51 -2.68 -1.89 4.56
N THR A 52 -3.04 -1.29 3.43
CA THR A 52 -2.67 -1.80 2.10
C THR A 52 -1.16 -2.01 1.98
N GLY A 53 -0.76 -3.24 1.67
CA GLY A 53 0.66 -3.61 1.57
C GLY A 53 1.36 -3.89 2.91
N MET A 54 0.63 -4.06 4.01
CA MET A 54 1.16 -4.58 5.29
C MET A 54 0.83 -6.05 5.56
N GLY A 55 -0.01 -6.69 4.74
CA GLY A 55 -0.26 -8.13 4.82
C GLY A 55 0.92 -8.98 4.33
N LEU A 56 0.76 -10.31 4.31
CA LEU A 56 1.84 -11.26 4.02
C LEU A 56 2.59 -10.99 2.70
N CYS A 57 1.88 -10.48 1.69
CA CYS A 57 2.48 -10.14 0.40
C CYS A 57 3.33 -8.86 0.39
N GLN A 58 3.33 -8.07 1.48
CA GLN A 58 4.10 -6.83 1.62
C GLN A 58 3.92 -5.84 0.45
N GLY A 59 2.71 -5.78 -0.12
CA GLY A 59 2.36 -4.85 -1.20
C GLY A 59 2.81 -5.27 -2.60
N GLN A 60 3.35 -6.48 -2.78
CA GLN A 60 3.79 -6.98 -4.09
C GLN A 60 2.66 -7.11 -5.11
N THR A 61 1.43 -7.33 -4.64
CA THR A 61 0.24 -7.50 -5.51
C THR A 61 -0.52 -6.19 -5.68
N CYS A 62 -0.87 -5.53 -4.57
CA CYS A 62 -1.72 -4.35 -4.58
C CYS A 62 -0.95 -3.03 -4.79
N GLY A 63 0.36 -2.98 -4.55
CA GLY A 63 1.10 -1.70 -4.49
C GLY A 63 1.03 -0.86 -5.76
N ARG A 64 1.14 -1.50 -6.94
CA ARG A 64 1.00 -0.81 -8.23
C ARG A 64 -0.45 -0.35 -8.48
N LEU A 65 -1.43 -1.16 -8.08
CA LEU A 65 -2.85 -0.84 -8.24
C LEU A 65 -3.25 0.35 -7.36
N VAL A 66 -2.89 0.31 -6.08
CA VAL A 66 -3.12 1.43 -5.14
C VAL A 66 -2.46 2.70 -5.67
N LYS A 67 -1.22 2.62 -6.15
CA LYS A 67 -0.53 3.78 -6.74
C LYS A 67 -1.26 4.35 -7.96
N ALA A 68 -1.79 3.49 -8.83
CA ALA A 68 -2.56 3.92 -9.99
C ALA A 68 -3.89 4.56 -9.60
N ILE A 69 -4.58 4.02 -8.59
CA ILE A 69 -5.84 4.59 -8.06
C ILE A 69 -5.58 5.99 -7.51
N VAL A 70 -4.56 6.15 -6.64
CA VAL A 70 -4.21 7.48 -6.08
C VAL A 70 -3.86 8.48 -7.17
N ALA A 71 -3.03 8.08 -8.14
CA ALA A 71 -2.64 8.96 -9.23
C ALA A 71 -3.87 9.41 -10.05
N LYS A 72 -4.80 8.49 -10.30
CA LYS A 72 -6.04 8.77 -11.03
C LYS A 72 -6.95 9.73 -10.27
N GLU A 73 -7.20 9.49 -8.98
CA GLU A 73 -8.08 10.35 -8.17
C GLU A 73 -7.50 11.76 -7.96
N LEU A 74 -6.17 11.88 -7.85
CA LEU A 74 -5.50 13.17 -7.72
C LEU A 74 -5.24 13.89 -9.06
N GLY A 75 -5.47 13.22 -10.20
CA GLY A 75 -5.17 13.77 -11.52
C GLY A 75 -3.66 14.01 -11.78
N VAL A 76 -2.79 13.28 -11.08
CA VAL A 76 -1.32 13.43 -11.17
C VAL A 76 -0.68 12.23 -11.88
N SER A 77 0.55 12.39 -12.35
CA SER A 77 1.30 11.27 -12.90
C SER A 77 1.69 10.30 -11.78
N PRO A 78 1.61 8.96 -11.98
CA PRO A 78 2.15 8.00 -11.02
C PRO A 78 3.63 8.23 -10.70
N ALA A 79 4.41 8.87 -11.58
CA ALA A 79 5.81 9.18 -11.31
C ALA A 79 6.00 10.25 -10.22
N GLU A 80 5.00 11.12 -10.00
CA GLU A 80 5.03 12.22 -9.03
C GLU A 80 4.73 11.76 -7.60
N LEU A 81 4.10 10.59 -7.45
CA LEU A 81 3.83 9.98 -6.15
C LEU A 81 5.07 9.35 -5.55
N GLU A 82 5.41 9.78 -4.33
CA GLU A 82 6.52 9.22 -3.55
C GLU A 82 6.36 7.71 -3.36
N PRO A 83 7.39 6.91 -3.69
CA PRO A 83 7.31 5.47 -3.57
C PRO A 83 7.35 5.03 -2.09
N ILE A 84 6.67 3.92 -1.80
CA ILE A 84 6.78 3.27 -0.50
C ILE A 84 8.18 2.65 -0.36
N THR A 85 8.86 2.93 0.75
CA THR A 85 10.16 2.33 1.04
C THR A 85 10.03 0.82 1.25
N ALA A 86 10.72 0.05 0.40
CA ALA A 86 10.91 -1.37 0.61
C ALA A 86 11.94 -1.58 1.74
N ARG A 87 11.68 -2.55 2.63
CA ARG A 87 12.60 -2.93 3.71
C ARG A 87 12.89 -4.42 3.64
N SER A 88 14.10 -4.79 4.06
CA SER A 88 14.50 -6.19 4.16
C SER A 88 13.84 -6.87 5.36
N PRO A 89 13.52 -8.17 5.27
CA PRO A 89 13.59 -9.03 4.08
C PRO A 89 12.39 -8.80 3.13
N VAL A 90 12.63 -8.87 1.81
CA VAL A 90 11.58 -8.59 0.79
C VAL A 90 10.43 -9.59 0.85
N ARG A 91 10.72 -10.83 1.23
CA ARG A 91 9.73 -11.87 1.52
C ARG A 91 9.88 -12.30 2.97
N PRO A 92 8.78 -12.70 3.63
CA PRO A 92 8.86 -13.34 4.93
C PRO A 92 9.82 -14.54 4.87
N VAL A 93 10.75 -14.58 5.80
CA VAL A 93 11.66 -15.70 6.00
C VAL A 93 11.54 -16.17 7.44
N GLU A 94 11.70 -17.47 7.62
CA GLU A 94 11.71 -18.06 8.96
C GLU A 94 12.83 -17.45 9.81
N MET A 95 12.53 -17.15 11.07
CA MET A 95 13.50 -16.50 11.95
C MET A 95 14.79 -17.34 12.11
N ARG A 96 14.68 -18.67 12.07
CA ARG A 96 15.82 -19.60 12.12
C ARG A 96 16.83 -19.41 10.99
N VAL A 97 16.40 -18.87 9.84
CA VAL A 97 17.28 -18.61 8.68
C VAL A 97 18.19 -17.42 8.96
N LEU A 98 17.70 -16.43 9.71
CA LEU A 98 18.45 -15.25 10.12
C LEU A 98 19.20 -15.46 11.44
N ALA A 99 18.71 -16.38 12.29
CA ALA A 99 19.31 -16.71 13.58
C ALA A 99 20.64 -17.45 13.37
N ARG A 100 21.75 -16.72 13.41
CA ARG A 100 23.10 -17.29 13.43
C ARG A 100 23.50 -17.57 14.88
N ASN A 101 23.28 -18.79 15.38
CA ASN A 101 23.93 -19.28 16.60
C ASN A 101 25.03 -20.28 16.21
N GLN A 102 26.28 -19.88 16.38
CA GLN A 102 27.39 -20.83 16.41
C GLN A 102 27.28 -21.63 17.71
N GLU A 103 26.70 -22.82 17.66
CA GLU A 103 27.02 -23.94 18.56
C GLU A 103 26.82 -25.26 17.81
N GLN A 104 27.64 -25.49 16.79
CA GLN A 104 28.15 -26.84 16.52
C GLN A 104 29.51 -26.94 17.20
N LYS A 105 29.51 -27.20 18.52
CA LYS A 105 30.65 -27.77 19.22
C LYS A 105 30.21 -29.07 19.89
N ASN A 106 30.74 -30.15 19.31
CA ASN A 106 31.12 -31.44 19.87
C ASN A 106 30.02 -32.46 20.25
N GLY A 107 30.13 -33.59 19.57
CA GLY A 107 29.62 -34.92 19.88
C GLY A 107 30.20 -35.87 18.83
#